data_AF-A0A2V9HWQ2-F1
#
_entry.id   AF-A0A2V9HWQ2-F1
#
_cell.length_a   1.000
_cell.length_b   1.000
_cell.length_c   1.000
_cell.angle_alpha   90.00
_cell.angle_beta   90.00
_cell.angle_gamma   90.00
#
_symmetry.space_group_name_H-M   'P 1'
#
loop_
_entity.id
_entity.type
_entity.pdbx_description
1 polymer ?
#
loop_
_entity_poly.entity_id
_entity_poly.type
_entity_poly.pdbx_seq_one_letter_code
_entity_poly.pdbx_strand_id
1 'polypeptide(L)'
;MIQLLLMAFIGILLLCFALFALGRKSRTKSEDCSDSEVEVLRMLRLGSLEFDATILFSDTDYRLLASEPQWRSLARELRKDRRDIALDWLRELQKDVFSMWRFRSFLTRLGVTVGMRNDLSEAFRSLLLLSLLCVVRVSVRLLGPYAFGKTAVTVRTSVENLKRSCVATLSNLPRERWPQIAAEWQRVQAL
;
A
#
# COMPACT_ATOMS: atom_id res chain seq x y z
N MET A 1 1.25 -31.29 -11.25
CA MET A 1 1.57 -30.50 -10.02
C MET A 1 1.60 -29.00 -10.29
N ILE A 2 2.32 -28.52 -11.32
CA ILE A 2 2.41 -27.09 -11.65
C ILE A 2 1.04 -26.44 -11.95
N GLN A 3 0.14 -27.10 -12.68
CA GLN A 3 -1.22 -26.60 -12.95
C GLN A 3 -2.07 -26.46 -11.67
N LEU A 4 -1.94 -27.38 -10.72
CA LEU A 4 -2.63 -27.31 -9.43
C LEU A 4 -2.13 -26.13 -8.58
N LEU A 5 -0.81 -25.92 -8.54
CA LEU A 5 -0.21 -24.76 -7.88
C LEU A 5 -0.64 -23.44 -8.53
N LEU A 6 -0.72 -23.40 -9.86
CA LEU A 6 -1.19 -22.24 -10.61
C LEU A 6 -2.66 -21.93 -10.30
N MET A 7 -3.53 -22.94 -10.31
CA MET A 7 -4.95 -22.81 -9.97
C MET A 7 -5.15 -22.38 -8.51
N ALA A 8 -4.39 -22.94 -7.58
CA ALA A 8 -4.41 -22.54 -6.18
C ALA A 8 -3.96 -21.08 -6.00
N PHE A 9 -2.89 -20.67 -6.70
CA PHE A 9 -2.41 -19.28 -6.69
C PHE A 9 -3.45 -18.31 -7.25
N ILE A 10 -4.10 -18.66 -8.37
CA ILE A 10 -5.20 -17.87 -8.95
C ILE A 10 -6.40 -17.81 -8.00
N GLY A 11 -6.74 -18.90 -7.33
CA GLY A 11 -7.81 -18.96 -6.32
C GLY A 11 -7.52 -18.04 -5.13
N ILE A 12 -6.29 -18.03 -4.62
CA ILE A 12 -5.86 -17.13 -3.54
C ILE A 12 -5.91 -15.67 -4.01
N LEU A 13 -5.45 -15.39 -5.23
CA LEU A 13 -5.54 -14.08 -5.89
C LEU A 13 -6.98 -13.55 -5.91
N LEU A 14 -7.91 -14.38 -6.39
CA LEU A 14 -9.32 -14.05 -6.51
C LEU A 14 -9.98 -13.88 -5.13
N LEU A 15 -9.62 -14.73 -4.17
CA LEU A 15 -10.13 -14.64 -2.80
C LEU A 15 -9.66 -13.36 -2.11
N CYS A 16 -8.37 -13.03 -2.20
CA CYS A 16 -7.84 -11.78 -1.67
C CYS A 16 -8.51 -10.57 -2.33
N PHE A 17 -8.69 -10.61 -3.66
CA PHE A 17 -9.38 -9.54 -4.39
C PHE A 17 -10.85 -9.40 -3.98
N ALA A 18 -11.59 -10.50 -3.85
CA ALA A 18 -12.98 -10.50 -3.43
C ALA A 18 -13.14 -9.98 -2.00
N LEU A 19 -12.33 -10.47 -1.05
CA LEU A 19 -12.34 -9.99 0.33
C LEU A 19 -11.96 -8.51 0.43
N PHE A 20 -11.02 -8.06 -0.40
CA PHE A 20 -10.64 -6.66 -0.50
C PHE A 20 -11.79 -5.79 -1.05
N ALA A 21 -12.48 -6.27 -2.10
CA ALA A 21 -13.62 -5.58 -2.70
C ALA A 21 -14.81 -5.46 -1.73
N LEU A 22 -15.11 -6.51 -0.96
CA LEU A 22 -16.13 -6.47 0.09
C LEU A 22 -15.77 -5.51 1.25
N GLY A 23 -14.47 -5.29 1.48
CA GLY A 23 -13.97 -4.38 2.52
C GLY A 23 -14.16 -2.88 2.22
N ARG A 24 -14.57 -2.50 0.99
CA ARG A 24 -14.84 -1.12 0.55
C ARG A 24 -16.11 -0.54 1.20
N LYS A 25 -16.12 -0.42 2.52
CA LYS A 25 -17.08 0.47 3.19
C LYS A 25 -16.48 1.87 3.12
N SER A 26 -17.04 2.70 2.24
CA SER A 26 -16.72 4.13 2.10
C SER A 26 -16.74 4.77 3.49
N ARG A 27 -15.57 5.13 4.00
CA ARG A 27 -15.45 5.86 5.27
C ARG A 27 -15.58 7.34 4.91
N THR A 28 -16.62 7.96 5.45
CA THR A 28 -17.02 9.35 5.22
C THR A 28 -15.84 10.30 5.40
N LYS A 29 -15.79 11.28 4.49
CA LYS A 29 -14.85 12.39 4.42
C LYS A 29 -14.88 13.12 5.77
N SER A 30 -13.81 12.99 6.58
CA SER A 30 -13.64 13.82 7.77
C SER A 30 -13.19 15.20 7.30
N GLU A 31 -14.00 16.22 7.57
CA GLU A 31 -13.62 17.62 7.42
C GLU A 31 -12.43 17.95 8.34
N ASP A 32 -11.56 18.84 7.84
CA ASP A 32 -10.40 19.46 8.50
C ASP A 32 -9.52 18.58 9.40
N CYS A 33 -8.54 17.92 8.78
CA CYS A 33 -7.43 17.28 9.51
C CYS A 33 -6.06 17.52 8.86
N SER A 34 -5.85 18.69 8.27
CA SER A 34 -4.56 19.12 7.68
C SER A 34 -3.39 18.87 8.63
N ASP A 35 -3.49 19.33 9.87
CA ASP A 35 -2.41 19.21 10.87
C ASP A 35 -2.13 17.76 11.27
N SER A 36 -3.19 16.96 11.43
CA SER A 36 -3.10 15.54 11.76
C SER A 36 -2.48 14.73 10.61
N GLU A 37 -2.76 15.11 9.36
CA GLU A 37 -2.17 14.47 8.18
C GLU A 37 -0.68 14.77 8.06
N VAL A 38 -0.28 16.03 8.26
CA VAL A 38 1.14 16.44 8.27
C VAL A 38 1.91 15.71 9.37
N GLU A 39 1.34 15.62 10.57
CA GLU A 39 2.01 14.96 11.69
C GLU A 39 2.11 13.44 11.50
N VAL A 40 1.07 12.78 10.97
CA VAL A 40 1.13 11.36 10.61
C VAL A 40 2.17 11.11 9.54
N LEU A 41 2.26 11.96 8.51
CA LEU A 41 3.29 11.85 7.47
C LEU A 41 4.70 12.00 8.07
N ARG A 42 4.88 12.94 9.00
CA ARG A 42 6.15 13.16 9.70
C ARG A 42 6.55 11.97 10.57
N MET A 43 5.61 11.40 11.33
CA MET A 43 5.86 10.26 12.22
C MET A 43 6.11 8.96 11.46
N LEU A 44 5.39 8.73 10.35
CA LEU A 44 5.45 7.48 9.60
C LEU A 44 6.47 7.48 8.46
N ARG A 45 6.87 8.66 7.97
CA ARG A 45 7.79 8.84 6.82
C ARG A 45 7.36 8.03 5.59
N LEU A 46 6.09 8.19 5.17
CA LEU A 46 5.45 7.42 4.09
C LEU A 46 5.91 7.86 2.67
N GLY A 47 7.19 7.70 2.36
CA GLY A 47 7.78 8.18 1.10
C GLY A 47 7.25 7.49 -0.16
N SER A 48 6.67 6.29 -0.06
CA SER A 48 6.20 5.55 -1.25
C SER A 48 4.89 6.08 -1.84
N LEU A 49 4.11 6.83 -1.05
CA LEU A 49 2.83 7.42 -1.45
C LEU A 49 2.98 8.72 -2.27
N GLU A 50 4.12 9.40 -2.14
CA GLU A 50 4.45 10.63 -2.87
C GLU A 50 4.75 10.34 -4.34
N PHE A 51 5.23 9.14 -4.65
CA PHE A 51 5.56 8.74 -6.00
C PHE A 51 4.30 8.43 -6.84
N ASP A 52 4.19 9.03 -8.03
CA ASP A 52 3.13 8.70 -8.96
C ASP A 52 3.42 7.41 -9.74
N ALA A 53 2.93 6.30 -9.18
CA ALA A 53 3.10 4.99 -9.77
C ALA A 53 2.27 4.76 -11.05
N THR A 54 1.34 5.63 -11.44
CA THR A 54 0.48 5.38 -12.61
C THR A 54 1.28 5.22 -13.91
N ILE A 55 2.30 6.06 -14.08
CA ILE A 55 3.20 6.05 -15.24
C ILE A 55 4.02 4.74 -15.29
N LEU A 56 4.39 4.22 -14.12
CA LEU A 56 5.24 3.03 -13.99
C LEU A 56 4.58 1.77 -14.56
N PHE A 57 3.27 1.65 -14.39
CA PHE A 57 2.48 0.51 -14.87
C PHE A 57 1.82 0.76 -16.23
N SER A 58 2.01 1.94 -16.83
CA SER A 58 1.52 2.25 -18.18
C SER A 58 2.36 1.55 -19.24
N ASP A 59 1.68 0.95 -20.24
CA ASP A 59 2.29 0.26 -21.37
C ASP A 59 2.42 1.12 -22.63
N THR A 60 1.94 2.38 -22.57
CA THR A 60 1.82 3.26 -23.74
C THR A 60 3.17 3.45 -24.44
N ASP A 61 4.18 3.88 -23.68
CA ASP A 61 5.54 4.12 -24.23
C ASP A 61 6.19 2.82 -24.71
N TYR A 62 5.95 1.71 -23.99
CA TYR A 62 6.46 0.40 -24.38
C TYR A 62 5.87 -0.06 -25.71
N ARG A 63 4.56 0.10 -25.91
CA ARG A 63 3.88 -0.28 -27.16
C ARG A 63 4.33 0.58 -28.33
N LEU A 64 4.58 1.87 -28.09
CA LEU A 64 5.13 2.79 -29.09
C LEU A 64 6.54 2.37 -29.52
N LEU A 65 7.42 2.01 -28.58
CA LEU A 65 8.77 1.55 -28.92
C LEU A 65 8.79 0.14 -29.53
N ALA A 66 7.86 -0.72 -29.13
CA ALA A 66 7.80 -2.11 -29.60
C ALA A 66 7.24 -2.24 -31.02
N SER A 67 6.46 -1.26 -31.49
CA SER A 67 5.88 -1.27 -32.84
C SER A 67 6.94 -1.11 -33.93
N GLU A 68 8.04 -0.42 -33.63
CA GLU A 68 9.15 -0.20 -34.55
C GLU A 68 10.30 -1.21 -34.34
N PRO A 69 10.71 -1.97 -35.37
CA PRO A 69 11.75 -3.00 -35.23
C PRO A 69 13.08 -2.48 -34.68
N GLN A 70 13.46 -1.25 -35.07
CA GLN A 70 14.71 -0.61 -34.68
C GLN A 70 14.78 -0.24 -33.19
N TRP A 71 13.63 -0.07 -32.52
CA TRP A 71 13.55 0.33 -31.10
C TRP A 71 13.22 -0.84 -30.15
N ARG A 72 13.13 -2.08 -30.65
CA ARG A 72 12.78 -3.26 -29.82
C ARG A 72 13.78 -3.56 -28.71
N SER A 73 15.06 -3.23 -28.89
CA SER A 73 16.06 -3.32 -27.81
C SER A 73 15.72 -2.35 -26.68
N LEU A 74 15.47 -1.09 -27.03
CA LEU A 74 15.08 -0.03 -26.08
C LEU A 74 13.75 -0.35 -25.38
N ALA A 75 12.77 -0.90 -26.09
CA ALA A 75 11.51 -1.34 -25.50
C ALA A 75 11.71 -2.42 -24.41
N ARG A 76 12.64 -3.37 -24.63
CA ARG A 76 12.96 -4.41 -23.65
C ARG A 76 13.69 -3.84 -22.43
N GLU A 77 14.59 -2.89 -22.64
CA GLU A 77 15.30 -2.19 -21.57
C GLU A 77 14.33 -1.37 -20.72
N LEU A 78 13.46 -0.57 -21.35
CA LEU A 78 12.39 0.16 -20.67
C LEU A 78 11.50 -0.77 -19.83
N ARG A 79 11.13 -1.94 -20.37
CA ARG A 79 10.34 -2.93 -19.63
C ARG A 79 11.08 -3.46 -18.41
N LYS A 80 12.38 -3.69 -18.51
CA LYS A 80 13.22 -4.16 -17.41
C LYS A 80 13.32 -3.08 -16.32
N ASP A 81 13.64 -1.85 -16.70
CA ASP A 81 13.81 -0.74 -15.75
C ASP A 81 12.51 -0.43 -15.02
N ARG A 82 11.38 -0.34 -15.75
CA ARG A 82 10.07 -0.15 -15.12
C ARG A 82 9.68 -1.31 -14.22
N ARG A 83 10.05 -2.55 -14.56
CA ARG A 83 9.81 -3.69 -13.68
C ARG A 83 10.59 -3.54 -12.38
N ASP A 84 11.86 -3.18 -12.45
CA ASP A 84 12.72 -3.10 -11.29
C ASP A 84 12.28 -1.95 -10.35
N ILE A 85 11.96 -0.78 -10.93
CA ILE A 85 11.37 0.35 -10.19
C ILE A 85 10.01 -0.05 -9.58
N ALA A 86 9.16 -0.79 -10.30
CA ALA A 86 7.87 -1.26 -9.76
C ALA A 86 8.02 -2.21 -8.58
N LEU A 87 9.01 -3.10 -8.63
CA LEU A 87 9.28 -4.03 -7.53
C LEU A 87 9.81 -3.31 -6.30
N ASP A 88 10.60 -2.26 -6.47
CA ASP A 88 11.09 -1.44 -5.36
C ASP A 88 10.00 -0.55 -4.79
N TRP A 89 9.19 0.09 -5.63
CA TRP A 89 8.00 0.83 -5.17
C TRP A 89 7.05 -0.07 -4.38
N LEU A 90 6.73 -1.27 -4.87
CA LEU A 90 5.90 -2.23 -4.13
C LEU A 90 6.52 -2.67 -2.80
N ARG A 91 7.85 -2.74 -2.71
CA ARG A 91 8.56 -3.09 -1.47
C ARG A 91 8.49 -1.95 -0.46
N GLU A 92 8.70 -0.71 -0.88
CA GLU A 92 8.53 0.45 0.00
C GLU A 92 7.07 0.58 0.45
N LEU A 93 6.11 0.34 -0.44
CA LEU A 93 4.69 0.36 -0.12
C LEU A 93 4.30 -0.71 0.93
N GLN A 94 4.93 -1.89 0.88
CA GLN A 94 4.78 -2.92 1.92
C GLN A 94 5.31 -2.44 3.28
N LYS A 95 6.47 -1.78 3.31
CA LYS A 95 7.03 -1.22 4.54
C LYS A 95 6.11 -0.14 5.12
N ASP A 96 5.57 0.72 4.27
CA ASP A 96 4.64 1.77 4.66
C ASP A 96 3.35 1.20 5.27
N VAL A 97 2.77 0.16 4.66
CA VAL A 97 1.60 -0.55 5.22
C VAL A 97 1.94 -1.19 6.57
N PHE A 98 3.11 -1.82 6.69
CA PHE A 98 3.55 -2.42 7.95
C PHE A 98 3.76 -1.37 9.05
N SER A 99 4.39 -0.23 8.70
CA SER A 99 4.60 0.91 9.59
C SER A 99 3.27 1.48 10.08
N MET A 100 2.31 1.69 9.17
CA MET A 100 0.95 2.13 9.52
C MET A 100 0.23 1.16 10.44
N TRP A 101 0.33 -0.15 10.18
CA TRP A 101 -0.28 -1.17 11.03
C TRP A 101 0.33 -1.19 12.44
N ARG A 102 1.66 -1.14 12.55
CA ARG A 102 2.39 -1.10 13.83
C ARG A 102 2.08 0.19 14.58
N PHE A 103 2.04 1.33 13.90
CA PHE A 103 1.67 2.62 14.48
C PHE A 103 0.25 2.62 15.02
N ARG A 104 -0.71 2.08 14.26
CA ARG A 104 -2.09 1.94 14.74
C ARG A 104 -2.15 1.05 15.98
N SER A 105 -1.47 -0.09 15.96
CA SER A 105 -1.39 -1.00 17.10
C SER A 105 -0.72 -0.37 18.32
N PHE A 106 0.22 0.56 18.09
CA PHE A 106 0.82 1.38 19.14
C PHE A 106 -0.19 2.38 19.72
N LEU A 107 -0.95 3.10 18.88
CA LEU A 107 -2.00 4.01 19.33
C LEU A 107 -3.09 3.30 20.14
N THR A 108 -3.50 2.09 19.74
CA THR A 108 -4.52 1.33 20.50
C THR A 108 -4.00 0.89 21.87
N ARG A 109 -2.71 0.49 21.97
CA ARG A 109 -2.06 0.18 23.26
C ARG A 109 -1.97 1.38 24.20
N LEU A 110 -1.89 2.60 23.67
CA LEU A 110 -1.92 3.83 24.45
C LEU A 110 -3.33 4.23 24.93
N GLY A 111 -4.32 3.36 24.75
CA GLY A 111 -5.68 3.59 25.26
C GLY A 111 -6.56 4.45 24.36
N VAL A 112 -6.19 4.64 23.08
CA VAL A 112 -7.10 5.21 22.09
C VAL A 112 -8.21 4.19 21.82
N THR A 113 -9.35 4.33 22.52
CA THR A 113 -10.47 3.39 22.46
C THR A 113 -11.17 3.44 21.10
N VAL A 114 -10.60 2.75 20.12
CA VAL A 114 -11.32 2.32 18.92
C VAL A 114 -11.82 0.91 19.27
N GLY A 115 -13.13 0.72 19.49
CA GLY A 115 -13.65 -0.54 20.05
C GLY A 115 -13.07 -1.81 19.41
N MET A 116 -12.79 -2.85 20.21
CA MET A 116 -12.02 -4.06 19.81
C MET A 116 -12.41 -4.67 18.45
N ARG A 117 -13.69 -4.61 18.07
CA ARG A 117 -14.18 -5.12 16.77
C ARG A 117 -13.62 -4.33 15.57
N ASN A 118 -13.42 -3.03 15.73
CA ASN A 118 -12.84 -2.18 14.69
C ASN A 118 -11.34 -2.44 14.52
N ASP A 119 -10.62 -2.74 15.61
CA ASP A 119 -9.18 -3.01 15.57
C ASP A 119 -8.85 -4.33 14.87
N LEU A 120 -9.60 -5.41 15.18
CA LEU A 120 -9.48 -6.69 14.49
C LEU A 120 -9.79 -6.56 12.99
N SER A 121 -10.82 -5.78 12.64
CA SER A 121 -11.19 -5.55 11.24
C SER A 121 -10.09 -4.81 10.47
N GLU A 122 -9.41 -3.86 11.11
CA GLU A 122 -8.35 -3.07 10.47
C GLU A 122 -7.02 -3.83 10.40
N ALA A 123 -6.71 -4.65 11.41
CA ALA A 123 -5.60 -5.59 11.36
C ALA A 123 -5.77 -6.59 10.20
N PHE A 124 -6.97 -7.16 10.05
CA PHE A 124 -7.29 -8.05 8.95
C PHE A 124 -7.18 -7.36 7.58
N ARG A 125 -7.66 -6.11 7.46
CA ARG A 125 -7.48 -5.30 6.23
C ARG A 125 -6.01 -5.04 5.91
N SER A 126 -5.20 -4.73 6.91
CA SER A 126 -3.76 -4.50 6.74
C SER A 126 -3.06 -5.78 6.26
N LEU A 127 -3.41 -6.93 6.84
CA LEU A 127 -2.90 -8.24 6.42
C LEU A 127 -3.32 -8.60 4.98
N LEU A 128 -4.59 -8.36 4.63
CA LEU A 128 -5.08 -8.56 3.25
C LEU A 128 -4.36 -7.64 2.25
N LEU A 129 -4.06 -6.40 2.64
CA LEU A 129 -3.33 -5.47 1.79
C LEU A 129 -1.86 -5.91 1.61
N LEU A 130 -1.22 -6.40 2.66
CA LEU A 130 0.13 -6.96 2.60
C LEU A 130 0.18 -8.22 1.72
N SER A 131 -0.81 -9.11 1.83
CA SER A 131 -0.89 -10.30 0.99
C SER A 131 -1.13 -9.94 -0.47
N LEU A 132 -2.02 -8.99 -0.75
CA LEU A 132 -2.24 -8.45 -2.09
C LEU A 132 -0.97 -7.84 -2.68
N LEU A 133 -0.24 -7.03 -1.91
CA LEU A 133 1.05 -6.46 -2.32
C LEU A 133 2.07 -7.54 -2.67
N CYS A 134 2.15 -8.61 -1.86
CA CYS A 134 3.05 -9.73 -2.11
C CYS A 134 2.70 -10.43 -3.43
N VAL A 135 1.41 -10.69 -3.64
CA VAL A 135 0.89 -11.29 -4.86
C VAL A 135 1.17 -10.42 -6.08
N VAL A 136 0.91 -9.11 -6.02
CA VAL A 136 1.20 -8.17 -7.11
C VAL A 136 2.70 -8.16 -7.41
N ARG A 137 3.55 -8.14 -6.39
CA ARG A 137 5.01 -8.19 -6.55
C ARG A 137 5.48 -9.46 -7.25
N VAL A 138 4.98 -10.63 -6.85
CA VAL A 138 5.27 -11.90 -7.53
C VAL A 138 4.80 -11.85 -8.99
N SER A 139 3.59 -11.32 -9.21
CA SER A 139 3.00 -11.25 -10.54
C SER A 139 3.75 -10.28 -11.47
N VAL A 140 4.23 -9.15 -10.95
CA VAL A 140 5.09 -8.20 -11.68
C VAL A 140 6.44 -8.83 -12.04
N ARG A 141 7.02 -9.68 -11.17
CA ARG A 141 8.23 -10.43 -11.51
C ARG A 141 8.02 -11.37 -12.69
N LEU A 142 6.89 -12.07 -12.72
CA LEU A 142 6.61 -13.12 -13.71
C LEU A 142 6.08 -12.57 -15.04
N LEU A 143 5.11 -11.65 -15.00
CA LEU A 143 4.41 -11.15 -16.18
C LEU A 143 4.92 -9.77 -16.63
N GLY A 144 5.61 -9.05 -15.75
CA GLY A 144 6.04 -7.67 -15.96
C GLY A 144 5.05 -6.65 -15.37
N PRO A 145 5.43 -5.36 -15.39
CA PRO A 145 4.66 -4.31 -14.71
C PRO A 145 3.31 -4.03 -15.39
N TYR A 146 3.25 -4.02 -16.71
CA TYR A 146 2.11 -3.50 -17.47
C TYR A 146 0.76 -4.20 -17.26
N ALA A 147 0.77 -5.48 -16.88
CA ALA A 147 -0.47 -6.23 -16.63
C ALA A 147 -1.24 -5.74 -15.38
N PHE A 148 -0.63 -4.90 -14.54
CA PHE A 148 -1.13 -4.58 -13.20
C PHE A 148 -1.48 -3.11 -12.96
N GLY A 149 -1.62 -2.27 -14.00
CA GLY A 149 -1.91 -0.83 -13.83
C GLY A 149 -3.16 -0.55 -12.99
N LYS A 150 -4.29 -1.20 -13.29
CA LYS A 150 -5.53 -1.05 -12.50
C LYS A 150 -5.37 -1.51 -11.05
N THR A 151 -4.61 -2.59 -10.85
CA THR A 151 -4.33 -3.15 -9.52
C THR A 151 -3.44 -2.21 -8.73
N ALA A 152 -2.43 -1.60 -9.34
CA ALA A 152 -1.54 -0.63 -8.70
C ALA A 152 -2.32 0.60 -8.20
N VAL A 153 -3.24 1.14 -9.00
CA VAL A 153 -4.14 2.24 -8.57
C VAL A 153 -5.01 1.80 -7.39
N THR A 154 -5.56 0.58 -7.45
CA THR A 154 -6.38 0.03 -6.36
C THR A 154 -5.57 -0.10 -5.08
N VAL A 155 -4.38 -0.70 -5.15
CA VAL A 155 -3.46 -0.86 -4.04
C VAL A 155 -3.11 0.51 -3.45
N ARG A 156 -2.70 1.49 -4.28
CA ARG A 156 -2.40 2.85 -3.82
C ARG A 156 -3.58 3.46 -3.06
N THR A 157 -4.78 3.41 -3.64
CA THR A 157 -6.01 3.91 -3.01
C THR A 157 -6.25 3.24 -1.64
N SER A 158 -5.91 1.96 -1.53
CA SER A 158 -6.08 1.17 -0.30
C SER A 158 -5.10 1.60 0.78
N VAL A 159 -3.85 1.83 0.40
CA VAL A 159 -2.81 2.36 1.28
C VAL A 159 -3.17 3.78 1.72
N GLU A 160 -3.70 4.62 0.83
CA GLU A 160 -4.22 5.93 1.21
C GLU A 160 -5.40 5.85 2.17
N ASN A 161 -6.32 4.90 1.99
CA ASN A 161 -7.42 4.68 2.94
C ASN A 161 -6.88 4.29 4.32
N LEU A 162 -5.83 3.46 4.38
CA LEU A 162 -5.16 3.11 5.63
C LEU A 162 -4.49 4.33 6.27
N LYS A 163 -3.81 5.16 5.47
CA LYS A 163 -3.25 6.46 5.93
C LYS A 163 -4.35 7.31 6.56
N ARG A 164 -5.47 7.52 5.86
CA ARG A 164 -6.60 8.29 6.39
C ARG A 164 -7.18 7.69 7.68
N SER A 165 -7.16 6.37 7.82
CA SER A 165 -7.56 5.69 9.04
C SER A 165 -6.60 5.95 10.21
N CYS A 166 -5.28 6.01 9.96
CA CYS A 166 -4.28 6.42 10.95
C CYS A 166 -4.48 7.89 11.36
N VAL A 167 -4.68 8.79 10.39
CA VAL A 167 -4.97 10.22 10.63
C VAL A 167 -6.22 10.38 11.50
N ALA A 168 -7.31 9.70 11.15
CA ALA A 168 -8.56 9.74 11.93
C ALA A 168 -8.40 9.16 13.35
N THR A 169 -7.43 8.28 13.57
CA THR A 169 -7.16 7.73 14.91
C THR A 169 -6.33 8.72 15.74
N LEU A 170 -5.35 9.37 15.12
CA LEU A 170 -4.54 10.42 15.77
C LEU A 170 -5.36 11.69 16.06
N SER A 171 -6.28 12.06 15.18
CA SER A 171 -7.13 13.26 15.35
C SER A 171 -8.08 13.18 16.55
N ASN A 172 -8.38 11.96 17.03
CA ASN A 172 -9.18 11.75 18.23
C ASN A 172 -8.39 11.98 19.53
N LEU A 173 -7.08 12.21 19.44
CA LEU A 173 -6.22 12.48 20.58
C LEU A 173 -5.99 13.99 20.77
N PRO A 174 -5.89 14.47 22.02
CA PRO A 174 -5.49 15.84 22.30
C PRO A 174 -4.12 16.17 21.67
N ARG A 175 -4.01 17.31 21.00
CA ARG A 175 -2.80 17.73 20.27
C ARG A 175 -1.57 17.84 21.18
N GLU A 176 -1.78 18.14 22.45
CA GLU A 176 -0.74 18.27 23.48
C GLU A 176 0.01 16.94 23.70
N ARG A 177 -0.62 15.81 23.40
CA ARG A 177 -0.02 14.48 23.54
C ARG A 177 0.77 14.04 22.30
N TRP A 178 0.62 14.71 21.16
CA TRP A 178 1.26 14.29 19.90
C TRP A 178 2.79 14.28 19.97
N PRO A 179 3.48 15.28 20.58
CA PRO A 179 4.95 15.24 20.68
C PRO A 179 5.45 14.05 21.50
N GLN A 180 4.72 13.68 22.56
CA GLN A 180 5.06 12.52 23.39
C GLN A 180 4.88 11.22 22.61
N ILE A 181 3.78 11.10 21.86
CA ILE A 181 3.49 9.97 20.97
C ILE A 181 4.57 9.86 19.88
N ALA A 182 5.00 10.98 19.29
CA ALA A 182 6.07 11.00 18.30
C ALA A 182 7.40 10.47 18.87
N ALA A 183 7.77 10.95 20.07
CA ALA A 183 9.01 10.53 20.73
C ALA A 183 8.99 9.04 21.13
N GLU A 184 7.85 8.56 21.63
CA GLU A 184 7.68 7.15 21.99
C GLU A 184 7.64 6.26 20.75
N TRP A 185 6.99 6.70 19.67
CA TRP A 185 6.99 6.01 18.39
C TRP A 185 8.40 5.89 17.78
N GLN A 186 9.21 6.96 17.85
CA GLN A 186 10.61 6.90 17.41
C GLN A 186 11.43 5.89 18.21
N ARG A 187 11.23 5.81 19.53
CA ARG A 187 11.86 4.77 20.38
C ARG A 187 11.43 3.38 19.96
N VAL A 188 10.14 3.19 19.70
CA VAL A 188 9.62 1.91 19.21
C VAL A 188 10.21 1.59 17.84
N GLN A 189 10.34 2.53 16.91
CA GLN A 189 10.92 2.26 15.58
C GLN A 189 12.42 1.88 15.61
N ALA A 190 13.15 2.30 16.64
CA ALA A 190 14.57 1.97 16.82
C ALA A 190 14.83 0.55 17.38
N LEU A 191 13.77 -0.15 17.80
CA LEU A 191 13.75 -1.53 18.32
C LEU A 191 13.20 -2.52 17.27
#